data_AF-A0A1F8MF34-F1
#
_entry.id   AF-A0A1F8MF34-F1
#
_cell.length_a   1.000
_cell.length_b   1.000
_cell.length_c   1.000
_cell.angle_alpha   90.00
_cell.angle_beta   90.00
_cell.angle_gamma   90.00
#
_symmetry.space_group_name_H-M   'P 1'
#
loop_
_entity.id
_entity.type
_entity.pdbx_description
1 polymer ?
#
loop_
_entity_poly.entity_id
_entity_poly.type
_entity_poly.pdbx_seq_one_letter_code
_entity_poly.pdbx_strand_id
1 'polypeptide(L)'
;MKQFEEILVQCIEDIKAGKSSIEDCLDRYPSMSEQLEPLLRIALGIREPPDVKPSAAFKVKARVWLMDQIYGRQPVAKWPWSRYNSQMKPTPHIKRLSMSMASVVIAVVLALSALGAGTAYASQASLPGDTLYPVKLGTEQVIMTLSGDDAARAERALSFADKRIREMEALAQKGRSQDLEVAAEQYDHALNMTLNMIEQAADRGLPTENITALVAEATARHSLVLDEVWDMVPEEARAAIANARNVSEMGRENALASLATSNPVWATELNLAAMEGRLNRIRTRVQNAEAVQIALQQFEAMSEFGEEISRIGQEIGLNATEVEELIAETTFRHLEVLAEVWEQVPEQAKPAIESVMANLQIRNQKRIQALEQKGIQCPQPPVIPERVQERIEERIQEREQQGAPDGTMSPGEGVLGAVGQHNGYCAT
;
A
#
# COMPACT_ATOMS: atom_id res chain seq x y z
N MET A 1 5.00 -35.44 36.11
CA MET A 1 3.96 -34.89 35.22
C MET A 1 4.49 -34.70 33.80
N LYS A 2 5.58 -33.94 33.56
CA LYS A 2 6.16 -33.76 32.20
C LYS A 2 6.39 -35.06 31.40
N GLN A 3 6.86 -36.13 32.05
CA GLN A 3 7.14 -37.40 31.37
C GLN A 3 5.89 -38.08 30.78
N PHE A 4 4.70 -37.94 31.39
CA PHE A 4 3.48 -38.56 30.87
C PHE A 4 2.94 -37.83 29.64
N GLU A 5 2.96 -36.49 29.68
CA GLU A 5 2.54 -35.64 28.57
C GLU A 5 3.42 -35.86 27.34
N GLU A 6 4.74 -35.95 27.52
CA GLU A 6 5.69 -36.24 26.43
C GLU A 6 5.44 -37.62 25.82
N ILE A 7 5.17 -38.64 26.64
CA ILE A 7 4.84 -40.00 26.17
C ILE A 7 3.51 -40.00 25.41
N LEU A 8 2.49 -39.30 25.92
CA LEU A 8 1.19 -39.20 25.26
C LEU A 8 1.31 -38.54 23.89
N VAL A 9 2.02 -37.41 23.79
CA VAL A 9 2.27 -36.71 22.51
C VAL A 9 3.00 -37.62 21.53
N GLN A 10 4.06 -38.28 21.97
CA GLN A 10 4.84 -39.19 21.13
C GLN A 10 3.97 -40.35 20.59
N CYS A 11 3.14 -40.96 21.45
CA CYS A 11 2.22 -42.02 21.03
C CYS A 11 1.18 -41.51 20.02
N ILE A 12 0.62 -40.30 20.21
CA ILE A 12 -0.33 -39.71 19.25
C ILE A 12 0.33 -39.50 17.89
N GLU A 13 1.55 -38.94 17.87
CA GLU A 13 2.30 -38.68 16.63
C GLU A 13 2.67 -39.96 15.90
N ASP A 14 3.18 -40.97 16.61
CA ASP A 14 3.55 -42.25 16.01
C ASP A 14 2.34 -43.01 15.45
N ILE A 15 1.19 -42.95 16.12
CA ILE A 15 -0.05 -43.58 15.63
C ILE A 15 -0.61 -42.81 14.43
N LYS A 16 -0.66 -41.47 14.47
CA LYS A 16 -1.08 -40.65 13.31
C LYS A 16 -0.17 -40.84 12.11
N ALA A 17 1.13 -41.06 12.32
CA ALA A 17 2.11 -41.36 11.28
C ALA A 17 2.10 -42.82 10.80
N GLY A 18 1.22 -43.68 11.35
CA GLY A 18 1.12 -45.10 10.99
C GLY A 18 2.29 -45.98 11.44
N LYS A 19 3.12 -45.49 12.38
CA LYS A 19 4.33 -46.17 12.87
C LYS A 19 4.05 -47.13 14.03
N SER A 20 2.91 -47.01 14.70
CA SER A 20 2.52 -47.84 15.85
C SER A 20 0.99 -47.88 15.97
N SER A 21 0.45 -48.96 16.55
CA SER A 21 -0.96 -49.03 16.98
C SER A 21 -1.15 -48.50 18.41
N ILE A 22 -2.42 -48.36 18.84
CA ILE A 22 -2.73 -48.00 20.23
C ILE A 22 -2.17 -49.10 21.15
N GLU A 23 -2.38 -50.35 20.79
CA GLU A 23 -1.91 -51.53 21.52
C GLU A 23 -0.38 -51.53 21.66
N ASP A 24 0.35 -51.23 20.58
CA ASP A 24 1.83 -51.13 20.61
C ASP A 24 2.32 -50.04 21.58
N CYS A 25 1.57 -48.94 21.70
CA CYS A 25 1.90 -47.85 22.63
C CYS A 25 1.62 -48.25 24.09
N LEU A 26 0.54 -48.98 24.34
CA LEU A 26 0.19 -49.46 25.68
C LEU A 26 1.17 -50.53 26.17
N ASP A 27 1.61 -51.42 25.29
CA ASP A 27 2.61 -52.45 25.58
C ASP A 27 4.00 -51.85 25.84
N ARG A 28 4.33 -50.74 25.16
CA ARG A 28 5.60 -50.02 25.37
C ARG A 28 5.65 -49.29 26.72
N TYR A 29 4.50 -48.91 27.27
CA TYR A 29 4.40 -48.20 28.56
C TYR A 29 3.39 -48.86 29.52
N PRO A 30 3.65 -50.09 30.02
CA PRO A 30 2.68 -50.88 30.79
C PRO A 30 2.26 -50.22 32.12
N SER A 31 3.13 -49.42 32.73
CA SER A 31 2.85 -48.72 33.99
C SER A 31 1.90 -47.53 33.83
N MET A 32 1.62 -47.09 32.60
CA MET A 32 0.81 -45.92 32.28
C MET A 32 -0.37 -46.25 31.35
N SER A 33 -0.56 -47.52 31.01
CA SER A 33 -1.55 -47.99 30.03
C SER A 33 -2.98 -47.58 30.38
N GLU A 34 -3.40 -47.74 31.64
CA GLU A 34 -4.74 -47.36 32.12
C GLU A 34 -5.05 -45.86 31.95
N GLN A 35 -4.02 -45.00 31.97
CA GLN A 35 -4.18 -43.56 31.77
C GLN A 35 -4.02 -43.15 30.30
N LEU A 36 -3.16 -43.84 29.55
CA LEU A 36 -2.90 -43.55 28.14
C LEU A 36 -4.06 -43.97 27.23
N GLU A 37 -4.65 -45.16 27.45
CA GLU A 37 -5.69 -45.69 26.56
C GLU A 37 -6.86 -44.73 26.32
N PRO A 38 -7.55 -44.18 27.35
CA PRO A 38 -8.69 -43.30 27.13
C PRO A 38 -8.28 -41.99 26.43
N LEU A 39 -7.09 -41.46 26.73
CA LEU A 39 -6.60 -40.22 26.12
C LEU A 39 -6.21 -40.42 24.66
N LEU A 40 -5.57 -41.54 24.32
CA LEU A 40 -5.25 -41.89 22.93
C LEU A 40 -6.50 -42.07 22.09
N ARG A 41 -7.52 -42.77 22.62
CA ARG A 41 -8.81 -42.95 21.93
C ARG A 41 -9.51 -41.62 21.67
N ILE A 42 -9.49 -40.69 22.63
CA ILE A 42 -10.07 -39.35 22.47
C ILE A 42 -9.27 -38.54 21.45
N ALA A 43 -7.94 -38.47 21.61
CA ALA A 43 -7.08 -37.68 20.74
C ALA A 43 -7.13 -38.12 19.27
N LEU A 44 -7.19 -39.44 19.02
CA LEU A 44 -7.32 -40.00 17.68
C LEU A 44 -8.76 -39.92 17.13
N GLY A 45 -9.76 -39.72 17.99
CA GLY A 45 -11.15 -39.48 17.60
C GLY A 45 -11.45 -38.04 17.19
N ILE A 46 -10.56 -37.08 17.49
CA ILE A 46 -10.71 -35.68 17.08
C ILE A 46 -10.33 -35.57 15.59
N ARG A 47 -11.31 -35.25 14.76
CA ARG A 47 -11.05 -34.84 13.37
C ARG A 47 -10.34 -33.49 13.39
N GLU A 48 -9.23 -33.37 12.66
CA GLU A 48 -8.60 -32.06 12.44
C GLU A 48 -9.64 -31.13 11.77
N PRO A 49 -9.93 -29.95 12.38
CA PRO A 49 -10.82 -29.01 11.73
C PRO A 49 -10.21 -28.60 10.38
N PRO A 50 -11.05 -28.31 9.38
CA PRO A 50 -10.54 -27.76 8.12
C PRO A 50 -9.71 -26.50 8.42
N ASP A 51 -8.62 -26.32 7.68
CA ASP A 51 -7.78 -25.13 7.76
C ASP A 51 -8.59 -23.90 7.32
N VAL A 52 -9.17 -23.17 8.28
CA VAL A 52 -9.98 -21.98 8.00
C VAL A 52 -9.05 -20.79 7.79
N LYS A 53 -8.68 -20.56 6.53
CA LYS A 53 -7.96 -19.35 6.11
C LYS A 53 -8.95 -18.27 5.69
N PRO A 54 -8.73 -16.99 6.07
CA PRO A 54 -9.52 -15.89 5.52
C PRO A 54 -9.38 -15.84 4.00
N SER A 55 -10.47 -15.59 3.27
CA SER A 55 -10.40 -15.39 1.82
C SER A 55 -9.49 -14.21 1.48
N ALA A 56 -8.81 -14.26 0.34
CA ALA A 56 -7.92 -13.20 -0.11
C ALA A 56 -8.67 -11.85 -0.22
N ALA A 57 -9.89 -11.89 -0.72
CA ALA A 57 -10.88 -10.83 -0.62
C ALA A 57 -11.06 -10.20 0.77
N PHE A 58 -11.25 -11.03 1.80
CA PHE A 58 -11.38 -10.56 3.17
C PHE A 58 -10.09 -9.87 3.63
N LYS A 59 -8.91 -10.39 3.24
CA LYS A 59 -7.62 -9.77 3.57
C LYS A 59 -7.49 -8.37 2.95
N VAL A 60 -7.86 -8.20 1.68
CA VAL A 60 -7.86 -6.90 1.01
C VAL A 60 -8.74 -5.90 1.76
N LYS A 61 -10.00 -6.27 2.06
CA LYS A 61 -10.93 -5.42 2.81
C LYS A 61 -10.45 -5.10 4.22
N ALA A 62 -9.97 -6.11 4.95
CA ALA A 62 -9.45 -5.95 6.31
C ALA A 62 -8.22 -5.04 6.33
N ARG A 63 -7.35 -5.12 5.31
CA ARG A 63 -6.19 -4.25 5.16
C ARG A 63 -6.61 -2.79 4.97
N VAL A 64 -7.52 -2.51 4.03
CA VAL A 64 -8.03 -1.15 3.80
C VAL A 64 -8.66 -0.58 5.07
N TRP A 65 -9.53 -1.36 5.74
CA TRP A 65 -10.17 -0.94 6.98
C TRP A 65 -9.15 -0.65 8.10
N LEU A 66 -8.15 -1.52 8.28
CA LEU A 66 -7.11 -1.32 9.29
C LEU A 66 -6.29 -0.07 9.01
N MET A 67 -5.93 0.16 7.74
CA MET A 67 -5.14 1.33 7.35
C MET A 67 -5.92 2.62 7.58
N ASP A 68 -7.20 2.68 7.21
CA ASP A 68 -8.09 3.81 7.53
C ASP A 68 -8.07 4.15 9.04
N GLN A 69 -8.13 3.15 9.91
CA GLN A 69 -8.07 3.33 11.37
C GLN A 69 -6.71 3.81 11.90
N ILE A 70 -5.60 3.36 11.29
CA ILE A 70 -4.24 3.80 11.66
C ILE A 70 -4.04 5.26 11.27
N TYR A 71 -4.51 5.68 10.10
CA TYR A 71 -4.25 7.01 9.56
C TYR A 71 -5.25 8.07 10.03
N GLY A 72 -6.49 7.70 10.39
CA GLY A 72 -7.43 8.58 11.09
C GLY A 72 -6.96 9.01 12.49
N ARG A 73 -5.90 8.39 13.01
CA ARG A 73 -5.21 8.82 14.23
C ARG A 73 -4.02 9.71 13.86
N GLN A 74 -4.10 10.99 14.21
CA GLN A 74 -2.89 11.81 14.28
C GLN A 74 -1.87 11.11 15.20
N PRO A 75 -0.59 11.07 14.83
CA PRO A 75 0.45 10.49 15.69
C PRO A 75 0.52 11.30 16.98
N VAL A 76 -0.10 10.79 18.05
CA VAL A 76 0.23 11.23 19.40
C VAL A 76 1.70 10.91 19.62
N ALA A 77 2.48 11.96 19.88
CA ALA A 77 3.92 11.97 20.02
C ALA A 77 4.52 10.62 20.47
N LYS A 78 5.36 10.02 19.60
CA LYS A 78 6.00 8.72 19.79
C LYS A 78 7.14 8.76 20.84
N TRP A 79 6.95 9.30 22.06
CA TRP A 79 7.67 8.83 23.28
C TRP A 79 7.33 9.58 24.58
N PRO A 80 7.41 8.90 25.76
CA PRO A 80 6.79 9.32 27.01
C PRO A 80 7.75 10.08 27.95
N TRP A 81 8.27 11.24 27.55
CA TRP A 81 9.03 12.11 28.47
C TRP A 81 8.53 13.56 28.56
N SER A 82 7.51 13.96 27.79
CA SER A 82 6.96 15.33 27.88
C SER A 82 6.02 15.59 29.07
N ARG A 83 6.21 14.87 30.17
CA ARG A 83 5.69 15.25 31.51
C ARG A 83 6.80 15.77 32.43
N TYR A 84 7.66 16.63 31.91
CA TYR A 84 8.55 17.43 32.74
C TYR A 84 8.53 18.90 32.32
N ASN A 85 7.40 19.56 32.54
CA ASN A 85 7.43 21.01 32.75
C ASN A 85 6.39 21.43 33.79
N SER A 86 6.79 21.34 35.06
CA SER A 86 6.41 22.25 36.15
C SER A 86 6.93 21.64 37.45
N GLN A 87 8.15 22.02 37.82
CA GLN A 87 8.67 22.16 39.20
C GLN A 87 10.21 22.25 39.18
N MET A 88 10.74 23.29 38.53
CA MET A 88 12.09 23.75 38.88
C MET A 88 11.96 24.59 40.16
N LYS A 89 12.41 24.03 41.29
CA LYS A 89 12.75 24.83 42.46
C LYS A 89 14.08 25.53 42.20
N PRO A 90 14.26 26.80 42.58
CA PRO A 90 15.54 27.49 42.42
C PRO A 90 16.57 26.82 43.34
N THR A 91 17.66 26.30 42.77
CA THR A 91 18.83 25.85 43.54
C THR A 91 19.76 27.03 43.82
N PRO A 92 20.36 27.14 45.02
CA PRO A 92 21.23 28.26 45.35
C PRO A 92 22.65 28.07 44.80
N HIS A 93 23.28 29.20 44.49
CA HIS A 93 24.69 29.47 44.21
C HIS A 93 25.67 28.27 44.17
N ILE A 94 26.01 27.84 42.96
CA ILE A 94 27.12 26.93 42.70
C ILE A 94 28.43 27.72 42.82
N LYS A 95 29.28 27.30 43.77
CA LYS A 95 30.64 27.81 43.94
C LYS A 95 31.48 27.51 42.70
N ARG A 96 32.36 28.45 42.34
CA ARG A 96 33.30 28.40 41.22
C ARG A 96 34.00 27.03 41.12
N LEU A 97 33.59 26.18 40.18
CA LEU A 97 34.38 25.02 39.76
C LEU A 97 35.43 25.51 38.76
N SER A 98 36.70 25.17 39.00
CA SER A 98 37.78 25.33 38.04
C SER A 98 37.48 24.51 36.78
N MET A 99 37.01 25.14 35.71
CA MET A 99 36.74 24.46 34.44
C MET A 99 38.05 24.04 33.78
N SER A 100 38.25 22.73 33.66
CA SER A 100 39.17 22.15 32.69
C SER A 100 38.70 22.52 31.27
N MET A 101 39.61 22.67 30.31
CA MET A 101 39.28 22.93 28.90
C MET A 101 38.25 21.93 28.33
N ALA A 102 38.24 20.69 28.83
CA ALA A 102 37.26 19.67 28.43
C ALA A 102 35.82 20.02 28.81
N SER A 103 35.60 20.62 29.99
CA SER A 103 34.26 21.07 30.44
C SER A 103 33.72 22.24 29.62
N VAL A 104 34.60 23.12 29.12
CA VAL A 104 34.20 24.22 28.22
C VAL A 104 33.80 23.67 26.86
N VAL A 105 34.55 22.71 26.31
CA VAL A 105 34.20 22.07 25.03
C VAL A 105 32.87 21.31 25.14
N ILE A 106 32.64 20.56 26.22
CA ILE A 106 31.37 19.85 26.43
C ILE A 106 30.21 20.84 26.59
N ALA A 107 30.39 21.94 27.32
CA ALA A 107 29.36 22.95 27.48
C ALA A 107 29.06 23.70 26.17
N VAL A 108 30.07 23.98 25.35
CA VAL A 108 29.90 24.60 24.03
C VAL A 108 29.24 23.63 23.05
N VAL A 109 29.62 22.34 23.06
CA VAL A 109 28.96 21.30 22.24
C VAL A 109 27.51 21.13 22.67
N LEU A 110 27.21 21.08 23.98
CA LEU A 110 25.84 21.00 24.50
C LEU A 110 25.03 22.27 24.20
N ALA A 111 25.63 23.46 24.28
CA ALA A 111 24.97 24.72 23.94
C ALA A 111 24.69 24.84 22.42
N LEU A 112 25.66 24.48 21.58
CA LEU A 112 25.48 24.44 20.12
C LEU A 112 24.49 23.34 19.70
N SER A 113 24.51 22.20 20.40
CA SER A 113 23.53 21.13 20.22
C SER A 113 22.14 21.55 20.69
N ALA A 114 22.00 22.32 21.77
CA ALA A 114 20.71 22.84 22.22
C ALA A 114 20.15 23.90 21.26
N LEU A 115 21.00 24.77 20.72
CA LEU A 115 20.61 25.77 19.72
C LEU A 115 20.26 25.12 18.36
N GLY A 116 21.00 24.10 17.93
CA GLY A 116 20.74 23.35 16.70
C GLY A 116 19.58 22.36 16.81
N ALA A 117 19.46 21.64 17.93
CA ALA A 117 18.37 20.68 18.15
C ALA A 117 17.03 21.38 18.39
N GLY A 118 17.01 22.53 19.08
CA GLY A 118 15.79 23.32 19.29
C GLY A 118 15.21 23.87 17.98
N THR A 119 16.07 24.37 17.09
CA THR A 119 15.68 24.89 15.76
C THR A 119 15.34 23.76 14.79
N ALA A 120 16.06 22.62 14.81
CA ALA A 120 15.74 21.43 14.02
C ALA A 120 14.41 20.77 14.45
N TYR A 121 14.09 20.79 15.75
CA TYR A 121 12.81 20.29 16.24
C TYR A 121 11.67 21.24 15.85
N ALA A 122 11.86 22.54 16.02
CA ALA A 122 10.89 23.55 15.61
C ALA A 122 10.67 23.58 14.08
N SER A 123 11.70 23.26 13.28
CA SER A 123 11.59 23.24 11.83
C SER A 123 10.78 22.06 11.29
N GLN A 124 10.56 20.98 12.05
CA GLN A 124 9.78 19.84 11.54
C GLN A 124 8.34 20.22 11.17
N ALA A 125 7.76 21.21 11.86
CA ALA A 125 6.42 21.73 11.58
C ALA A 125 6.39 22.83 10.50
N SER A 126 7.56 23.27 10.00
CA SER A 126 7.63 24.27 8.94
C SER A 126 7.14 23.71 7.61
N LEU A 127 6.43 24.56 6.87
CA LEU A 127 5.93 24.32 5.51
C LEU A 127 6.80 25.08 4.49
N PRO A 128 6.76 24.71 3.20
CA PRO A 128 7.37 25.53 2.16
C PRO A 128 6.94 26.98 2.26
N GLY A 129 7.88 27.91 2.08
CA GLY A 129 7.69 29.35 2.31
C GLY A 129 7.93 29.82 3.76
N ASP A 130 7.97 28.91 4.75
CA ASP A 130 8.31 29.27 6.13
C ASP A 130 9.82 29.50 6.32
N THR A 131 10.18 30.39 7.25
CA THR A 131 11.58 30.78 7.53
C THR A 131 12.49 29.62 7.91
N LEU A 132 11.97 28.60 8.60
CA LEU A 132 12.73 27.43 9.05
C LEU A 132 12.66 26.24 8.07
N TYR A 133 11.96 26.36 6.94
CA TYR A 133 11.84 25.27 5.98
C TYR A 133 13.18 24.84 5.34
N PRO A 134 14.10 25.75 4.97
CA PRO A 134 15.44 25.34 4.53
C PRO A 134 16.21 24.56 5.59
N VAL A 135 15.99 24.86 6.88
CA VAL A 135 16.60 24.10 7.99
C VAL A 135 16.03 22.69 8.04
N LYS A 136 14.71 22.52 7.82
CA LYS A 136 14.07 21.20 7.71
C LYS A 136 14.72 20.37 6.59
N LEU A 137 14.80 20.92 5.38
CA LEU A 137 15.44 20.23 4.24
C LEU A 137 16.90 19.88 4.53
N GLY A 138 17.66 20.80 5.15
CA GLY A 138 19.03 20.54 5.56
C GLY A 138 19.15 19.39 6.58
N THR A 139 18.25 19.31 7.56
CA THR A 139 18.22 18.19 8.51
C THR A 139 17.87 16.87 7.84
N GLU A 140 16.96 16.88 6.86
CA GLU A 140 16.57 15.70 6.08
C GLU A 140 17.74 15.19 5.22
N GLN A 141 18.50 16.10 4.60
CA GLN A 141 19.71 15.76 3.84
C GLN A 141 20.78 15.10 4.73
N VAL A 142 21.00 15.60 5.95
CA VAL A 142 21.91 14.96 6.92
C VAL A 142 21.40 13.58 7.31
N ILE A 143 20.09 13.43 7.56
CA ILE A 143 19.49 12.13 7.85
C ILE A 143 19.73 11.13 6.71
N MET A 144 19.76 11.56 5.44
CA MET A 144 20.07 10.68 4.30
C MET A 144 21.52 10.16 4.27
N THR A 145 22.47 10.91 4.85
CA THR A 145 23.88 10.50 4.94
C THR A 145 24.15 9.46 6.02
N LEU A 146 23.20 9.24 6.94
CA LEU A 146 23.36 8.24 8.00
C LEU A 146 23.47 6.84 7.41
N SER A 147 24.43 6.07 7.94
CA SER A 147 24.66 4.68 7.56
C SER A 147 23.40 3.84 7.75
N GLY A 148 23.16 2.94 6.81
CA GLY A 148 22.06 1.99 6.79
C GLY A 148 22.15 1.16 5.52
N ASP A 149 21.43 0.04 5.46
CA ASP A 149 21.29 -0.70 4.22
C ASP A 149 20.42 0.08 3.21
N ASP A 150 20.39 -0.41 1.95
CA ASP A 150 19.67 0.27 0.87
C ASP A 150 18.15 0.32 1.15
N ALA A 151 17.60 -0.70 1.82
CA ALA A 151 16.20 -0.72 2.24
C ALA A 151 15.87 0.38 3.27
N ALA A 152 16.68 0.52 4.34
CA ALA A 152 16.49 1.57 5.34
C ALA A 152 16.72 2.99 4.78
N ARG A 153 17.50 3.12 3.71
CA ARG A 153 17.67 4.38 2.98
C ARG A 153 16.45 4.69 2.12
N ALA A 154 15.91 3.70 1.40
CA ALA A 154 14.68 3.82 0.64
C ALA A 154 13.48 4.15 1.56
N GLU A 155 13.34 3.50 2.72
CA GLU A 155 12.31 3.81 3.71
C GLU A 155 12.39 5.26 4.22
N ARG A 156 13.61 5.76 4.46
CA ARG A 156 13.82 7.17 4.85
C ARG A 156 13.39 8.13 3.74
N ALA A 157 13.76 7.85 2.48
CA ALA A 157 13.34 8.66 1.34
C ALA A 157 11.80 8.63 1.18
N LEU A 158 11.17 7.46 1.31
CA LEU A 158 9.71 7.32 1.27
C LEU A 158 9.03 8.14 2.38
N SER A 159 9.63 8.16 3.57
CA SER A 159 9.13 8.97 4.69
C SER A 159 9.16 10.48 4.41
N PHE A 160 10.06 10.95 3.53
CA PHE A 160 10.07 12.35 3.11
C PHE A 160 8.98 12.64 2.08
N ALA A 161 8.73 11.71 1.16
CA ALA A 161 7.58 11.79 0.25
C ALA A 161 6.26 11.87 1.05
N ASP A 162 6.11 11.01 2.07
CA ASP A 162 5.00 11.08 3.05
C ASP A 162 4.85 12.46 3.70
N LYS A 163 5.96 13.07 4.13
CA LYS A 163 5.94 14.42 4.71
C LYS A 163 5.48 15.45 3.70
N ARG A 164 5.94 15.37 2.44
CA ARG A 164 5.55 16.34 1.40
C ARG A 164 4.05 16.28 1.08
N ILE A 165 3.46 15.09 1.10
CA ILE A 165 2.00 14.92 0.95
C ILE A 165 1.24 15.62 2.09
N ARG A 166 1.70 15.46 3.34
CA ARG A 166 1.11 16.18 4.49
C ARG A 166 1.34 17.68 4.44
N GLU A 167 2.45 18.13 3.87
CA GLU A 167 2.71 19.55 3.65
C GLU A 167 1.76 20.13 2.60
N MET A 168 1.54 19.43 1.48
CA MET A 168 0.56 19.84 0.46
C MET A 168 -0.85 19.95 1.06
N GLU A 169 -1.26 18.96 1.87
CA GLU A 169 -2.52 19.01 2.61
C GLU A 169 -2.62 20.24 3.52
N ALA A 170 -1.59 20.48 4.34
CA ALA A 170 -1.57 21.62 5.26
C ALA A 170 -1.53 22.98 4.54
N LEU A 171 -0.85 23.06 3.39
CA LEU A 171 -0.80 24.26 2.57
C LEU A 171 -2.16 24.55 1.93
N ALA A 172 -2.83 23.53 1.40
CA ALA A 172 -4.18 23.66 0.85
C ALA A 172 -5.19 24.12 1.90
N GLN A 173 -5.16 23.51 3.10
CA GLN A 173 -6.02 23.92 4.22
C GLN A 173 -5.77 25.37 4.68
N LYS A 174 -4.53 25.86 4.57
CA LYS A 174 -4.15 27.23 4.92
C LYS A 174 -4.36 28.24 3.77
N GLY A 175 -4.83 27.79 2.60
CA GLY A 175 -4.97 28.64 1.41
C GLY A 175 -3.64 29.17 0.86
N ARG A 176 -2.52 28.50 1.15
CA ARG A 176 -1.16 28.89 0.71
C ARG A 176 -0.79 28.20 -0.59
N SER A 177 -1.62 28.40 -1.60
CA SER A 177 -1.52 27.68 -2.87
C SER A 177 -0.23 27.97 -3.65
N GLN A 178 0.38 29.14 -3.45
CA GLN A 178 1.65 29.52 -4.06
C GLN A 178 2.85 28.68 -3.60
N ASP A 179 2.73 27.99 -2.46
CA ASP A 179 3.80 27.18 -1.87
C ASP A 179 3.68 25.69 -2.25
N LEU A 180 2.59 25.29 -2.94
CA LEU A 180 2.30 23.89 -3.29
C LEU A 180 3.27 23.32 -4.31
N GLU A 181 3.72 24.12 -5.27
CA GLU A 181 4.67 23.69 -6.30
C GLU A 181 5.97 23.18 -5.67
N VAL A 182 6.51 23.91 -4.69
CA VAL A 182 7.70 23.50 -3.95
C VAL A 182 7.49 22.18 -3.18
N ALA A 183 6.31 21.97 -2.58
CA ALA A 183 6.02 20.70 -1.92
C ALA A 183 5.90 19.54 -2.92
N ALA A 184 5.28 19.77 -4.08
CA ALA A 184 5.10 18.79 -5.13
C ALA A 184 6.43 18.38 -5.78
N GLU A 185 7.33 19.34 -6.06
CA GLU A 185 8.68 19.06 -6.56
C GLU A 185 9.50 18.23 -5.57
N GLN A 186 9.42 18.56 -4.29
CA GLN A 186 10.13 17.78 -3.26
C GLN A 186 9.53 16.39 -3.07
N TYR A 187 8.23 16.23 -3.31
CA TYR A 187 7.57 14.93 -3.31
C TYR A 187 8.12 14.05 -4.43
N ASP A 188 8.19 14.62 -5.64
CA ASP A 188 8.75 13.95 -6.81
C ASP A 188 10.21 13.54 -6.59
N HIS A 189 11.03 14.46 -6.08
CA HIS A 189 12.42 14.15 -5.76
C HIS A 189 12.54 13.00 -4.74
N ALA A 190 11.77 13.04 -3.66
CA ALA A 190 11.82 12.01 -2.62
C ALA A 190 11.34 10.64 -3.11
N LEU A 191 10.29 10.60 -3.94
CA LEU A 191 9.77 9.34 -4.48
C LEU A 191 10.73 8.74 -5.52
N ASN A 192 11.28 9.55 -6.44
CA ASN A 192 12.28 9.07 -7.40
C ASN A 192 13.56 8.57 -6.70
N MET A 193 14.00 9.27 -5.65
CA MET A 193 15.10 8.78 -4.81
C MET A 193 14.80 7.42 -4.17
N THR A 194 13.56 7.21 -3.72
CA THR A 194 13.11 5.92 -3.15
C THR A 194 13.17 4.81 -4.21
N LEU A 195 12.58 5.04 -5.38
CA LEU A 195 12.52 4.06 -6.46
C LEU A 195 13.92 3.68 -6.96
N ASN A 196 14.79 4.66 -7.18
CA ASN A 196 16.18 4.43 -7.60
C ASN A 196 16.98 3.60 -6.57
N MET A 197 16.73 3.79 -5.28
CA MET A 197 17.40 3.00 -4.23
C MET A 197 16.91 1.55 -4.22
N ILE A 198 15.62 1.34 -4.44
CA ILE A 198 15.04 0.00 -4.56
C ILE A 198 15.61 -0.72 -5.79
N GLU A 199 15.66 -0.05 -6.94
CA GLU A 199 16.24 -0.58 -8.18
C GLU A 199 17.70 -0.98 -7.98
N GLN A 200 18.53 -0.10 -7.41
CA GLN A 200 19.94 -0.42 -7.12
C GLN A 200 20.12 -1.60 -6.14
N ALA A 201 19.20 -1.74 -5.18
CA ALA A 201 19.21 -2.88 -4.26
C ALA A 201 18.83 -4.18 -5.00
N ALA A 202 17.82 -4.13 -5.88
CA ALA A 202 17.40 -5.24 -6.71
C ALA A 202 18.51 -5.70 -7.67
N ASP A 203 19.21 -4.77 -8.32
CA ASP A 203 20.36 -5.05 -9.21
C ASP A 203 21.51 -5.78 -8.48
N ARG A 204 21.63 -5.56 -7.17
CA ARG A 204 22.61 -6.25 -6.31
C ARG A 204 22.09 -7.58 -5.77
N GLY A 205 20.88 -7.99 -6.13
CA GLY A 205 20.22 -9.20 -5.62
C GLY A 205 19.80 -9.11 -4.15
N LEU A 206 19.60 -7.90 -3.62
CA LEU A 206 19.10 -7.71 -2.26
C LEU A 206 17.58 -7.87 -2.22
N PRO A 207 16.99 -8.35 -1.10
CA PRO A 207 15.55 -8.49 -0.98
C PRO A 207 14.87 -7.12 -0.91
N THR A 208 14.04 -6.81 -1.91
CA THR A 208 13.34 -5.52 -2.03
C THR A 208 11.82 -5.63 -1.90
N GLU A 209 11.27 -6.84 -1.85
CA GLU A 209 9.82 -7.11 -1.88
C GLU A 209 9.03 -6.27 -0.86
N ASN A 210 9.49 -6.23 0.39
CA ASN A 210 8.82 -5.49 1.46
C ASN A 210 8.82 -3.97 1.21
N ILE A 211 9.95 -3.40 0.79
CA ILE A 211 10.03 -1.95 0.55
C ILE A 211 9.28 -1.57 -0.73
N THR A 212 9.30 -2.41 -1.76
CA THR A 212 8.50 -2.25 -2.97
C THR A 212 7.00 -2.25 -2.63
N ALA A 213 6.55 -3.20 -1.81
CA ALA A 213 5.17 -3.22 -1.33
C ALA A 213 4.80 -1.98 -0.49
N LEU A 214 5.71 -1.50 0.36
CA LEU A 214 5.52 -0.25 1.12
C LEU A 214 5.37 0.96 0.19
N VAL A 215 6.13 1.04 -0.90
CA VAL A 215 5.99 2.11 -1.90
C VAL A 215 4.63 2.04 -2.59
N ALA A 216 4.19 0.86 -3.04
CA ALA A 216 2.88 0.68 -3.66
C ALA A 216 1.73 1.09 -2.72
N GLU A 217 1.81 0.73 -1.43
CA GLU A 217 0.82 1.12 -0.42
C GLU A 217 0.85 2.63 -0.11
N ALA A 218 2.05 3.20 0.05
CA ALA A 218 2.21 4.62 0.33
C ALA A 218 1.70 5.49 -0.82
N THR A 219 2.06 5.16 -2.06
CA THR A 219 1.61 5.90 -3.26
C THR A 219 0.10 5.79 -3.49
N ALA A 220 -0.51 4.62 -3.26
CA ALA A 220 -1.98 4.50 -3.28
C ALA A 220 -2.65 5.42 -2.24
N ARG A 221 -2.07 5.53 -1.04
CA ARG A 221 -2.54 6.47 -0.01
C ARG A 221 -2.28 7.93 -0.38
N HIS A 222 -1.14 8.24 -0.98
CA HIS A 222 -0.82 9.59 -1.43
C HIS A 222 -1.83 10.09 -2.45
N SER A 223 -2.26 9.24 -3.39
CA SER A 223 -3.31 9.58 -4.35
C SER A 223 -4.62 10.00 -3.67
N LEU A 224 -5.04 9.34 -2.58
CA LEU A 224 -6.23 9.74 -1.80
C LEU A 224 -6.08 11.16 -1.23
N VAL A 225 -4.94 11.47 -0.61
CA VAL A 225 -4.70 12.81 -0.03
C VAL A 225 -4.59 13.86 -1.13
N LEU A 226 -3.93 13.55 -2.24
CA LEU A 226 -3.83 14.44 -3.39
C LEU A 226 -5.20 14.72 -4.03
N ASP A 227 -6.17 13.81 -3.90
CA ASP A 227 -7.56 14.08 -4.27
C ASP A 227 -8.24 15.10 -3.39
N GLU A 228 -8.03 15.00 -2.09
CA GLU A 228 -8.56 15.97 -1.14
C GLU A 228 -7.91 17.34 -1.34
N VAL A 229 -6.59 17.37 -1.56
CA VAL A 229 -5.85 18.60 -1.86
C VAL A 229 -6.38 19.26 -3.13
N TRP A 230 -6.55 18.49 -4.21
CA TRP A 230 -7.10 18.99 -5.47
C TRP A 230 -8.47 19.65 -5.32
N ASP A 231 -9.33 19.08 -4.48
CA ASP A 231 -10.67 19.64 -4.23
C ASP A 231 -10.64 20.97 -3.48
N MET A 232 -9.59 21.21 -2.67
CA MET A 232 -9.44 22.41 -1.84
C MET A 232 -8.78 23.56 -2.58
N VAL A 233 -7.92 23.27 -3.57
CA VAL A 233 -7.07 24.28 -4.21
C VAL A 233 -7.77 24.95 -5.39
N PRO A 234 -7.48 26.24 -5.64
CA PRO A 234 -8.00 26.95 -6.81
C PRO A 234 -7.37 26.41 -8.10
N GLU A 235 -7.99 26.70 -9.24
CA GLU A 235 -7.62 26.14 -10.54
C GLU A 235 -6.15 26.40 -10.91
N GLU A 236 -5.63 27.58 -10.58
CA GLU A 236 -4.25 27.99 -10.86
C GLU A 236 -3.22 27.11 -10.15
N ALA A 237 -3.58 26.48 -9.03
CA ALA A 237 -2.69 25.62 -8.25
C ALA A 237 -2.87 24.12 -8.56
N ARG A 238 -3.85 23.76 -9.40
CA ARG A 238 -4.12 22.37 -9.76
C ARG A 238 -2.98 21.73 -10.53
N ALA A 239 -2.22 22.50 -11.33
CA ALA A 239 -1.11 21.98 -12.12
C ALA A 239 -0.04 21.26 -11.25
N ALA A 240 0.33 21.85 -10.11
CA ALA A 240 1.28 21.25 -9.18
C ALA A 240 0.76 19.92 -8.60
N ILE A 241 -0.54 19.86 -8.30
CA ILE A 241 -1.18 18.65 -7.73
C ILE A 241 -1.37 17.58 -8.80
N ALA A 242 -1.68 17.95 -10.04
CA ALA A 242 -1.72 17.03 -11.18
C ALA A 242 -0.36 16.33 -11.36
N ASN A 243 0.75 17.08 -11.29
CA ASN A 243 2.08 16.51 -11.38
C ASN A 243 2.34 15.50 -10.23
N ALA A 244 2.05 15.89 -8.99
CA ALA A 244 2.22 15.00 -7.83
C ALA A 244 1.36 13.73 -7.94
N ARG A 245 0.14 13.82 -8.49
CA ARG A 245 -0.71 12.64 -8.75
C ARG A 245 -0.07 11.71 -9.78
N ASN A 246 0.37 12.26 -10.91
CA ASN A 246 1.03 11.47 -11.96
C ASN A 246 2.27 10.75 -11.43
N VAL A 247 3.11 11.45 -10.65
CA VAL A 247 4.29 10.87 -10.00
C VAL A 247 3.91 9.76 -9.03
N SER A 248 2.84 9.95 -8.24
CA SER A 248 2.32 8.92 -7.34
C SER A 248 1.82 7.69 -8.10
N GLU A 249 1.09 7.90 -9.21
CA GLU A 249 0.55 6.83 -10.06
C GLU A 249 1.67 6.03 -10.73
N MET A 250 2.65 6.69 -11.36
CA MET A 250 3.82 6.03 -11.94
C MET A 250 4.63 5.27 -10.88
N GLY A 251 4.84 5.86 -9.70
CA GLY A 251 5.55 5.20 -8.61
C GLY A 251 4.84 3.95 -8.11
N ARG A 252 3.50 3.97 -8.04
CA ARG A 252 2.67 2.81 -7.69
C ARG A 252 2.82 1.71 -8.74
N GLU A 253 2.69 2.04 -10.01
CA GLU A 253 2.76 1.07 -11.11
C GLU A 253 4.14 0.43 -11.22
N ASN A 254 5.20 1.22 -11.14
CA ASN A 254 6.56 0.69 -11.11
C ASN A 254 6.78 -0.27 -9.92
N ALA A 255 6.29 0.10 -8.73
CA ALA A 255 6.41 -0.75 -7.55
C ALA A 255 5.59 -2.05 -7.72
N LEU A 256 4.34 -1.96 -8.20
CA LEU A 256 3.49 -3.14 -8.40
C LEU A 256 4.03 -4.07 -9.50
N ALA A 257 4.52 -3.53 -10.63
CA ALA A 257 5.15 -4.32 -11.68
C ALA A 257 6.40 -5.03 -11.17
N SER A 258 7.29 -4.31 -10.45
CA SER A 258 8.47 -4.90 -9.83
C SER A 258 8.09 -6.00 -8.85
N LEU A 259 7.13 -5.74 -7.95
CA LEU A 259 6.64 -6.75 -7.01
C LEU A 259 6.01 -7.95 -7.71
N ALA A 260 5.34 -7.76 -8.84
CA ALA A 260 4.71 -8.84 -9.58
C ALA A 260 5.72 -9.85 -10.13
N THR A 261 6.97 -9.44 -10.39
CA THR A 261 8.03 -10.34 -10.86
C THR A 261 8.49 -11.37 -9.81
N SER A 262 8.23 -11.12 -8.53
CA SER A 262 8.58 -12.04 -7.43
C SER A 262 7.36 -12.56 -6.68
N ASN A 263 6.30 -11.75 -6.56
CA ASN A 263 5.07 -12.06 -5.84
C ASN A 263 3.84 -11.40 -6.51
N PRO A 264 3.33 -11.98 -7.61
CA PRO A 264 2.20 -11.41 -8.36
C PRO A 264 0.89 -11.42 -7.59
N VAL A 265 0.72 -12.36 -6.64
CA VAL A 265 -0.45 -12.38 -5.74
C VAL A 265 -0.46 -11.15 -4.85
N TRP A 266 0.67 -10.83 -4.22
CA TRP A 266 0.74 -9.65 -3.34
C TRP A 266 0.60 -8.33 -4.13
N ALA A 267 1.22 -8.23 -5.31
CA ALA A 267 0.99 -7.10 -6.20
C ALA A 267 -0.49 -6.93 -6.56
N THR A 268 -1.18 -8.04 -6.85
CA THR A 268 -2.62 -8.04 -7.12
C THR A 268 -3.43 -7.58 -5.91
N GLU A 269 -3.16 -8.09 -4.72
CA GLU A 269 -3.83 -7.67 -3.48
C GLU A 269 -3.69 -6.16 -3.21
N LEU A 270 -2.49 -5.60 -3.43
CA LEU A 270 -2.24 -4.17 -3.25
C LEU A 270 -2.95 -3.32 -4.31
N ASN A 271 -2.96 -3.76 -5.58
CA ASN A 271 -3.68 -3.06 -6.64
C ASN A 271 -5.20 -3.04 -6.38
N LEU A 272 -5.77 -4.18 -5.97
CA LEU A 272 -7.19 -4.27 -5.61
C LEU A 272 -7.54 -3.41 -4.40
N ALA A 273 -6.65 -3.31 -3.40
CA ALA A 273 -6.83 -2.39 -2.29
C ALA A 273 -6.84 -0.91 -2.73
N ALA A 274 -5.99 -0.54 -3.69
CA ALA A 274 -5.98 0.81 -4.26
C ALA A 274 -7.28 1.11 -5.04
N MET A 275 -7.78 0.14 -5.81
CA MET A 275 -9.07 0.22 -6.52
C MET A 275 -10.25 0.44 -5.55
N GLU A 276 -10.29 -0.27 -4.41
CA GLU A 276 -11.33 -0.05 -3.39
C GLU A 276 -11.26 1.39 -2.83
N GLY A 277 -10.06 1.95 -2.69
CA GLY A 277 -9.88 3.36 -2.34
C GLY A 277 -10.54 4.33 -3.35
N ARG A 278 -10.48 4.02 -4.64
CA ARG A 278 -11.16 4.80 -5.70
C ARG A 278 -12.68 4.63 -5.65
N LEU A 279 -13.17 3.41 -5.41
CA LEU A 279 -14.60 3.16 -5.22
C LEU A 279 -15.16 3.91 -4.00
N ASN A 280 -14.40 3.98 -2.90
CA ASN A 280 -14.78 4.77 -1.74
C ASN A 280 -14.81 6.28 -2.06
N ARG A 281 -13.86 6.77 -2.85
CA ARG A 281 -13.87 8.16 -3.35
C ARG A 281 -15.11 8.45 -4.20
N ILE A 282 -15.50 7.54 -5.08
CA ILE A 282 -16.73 7.66 -5.88
C ILE A 282 -17.96 7.74 -4.97
N ARG A 283 -18.08 6.85 -3.97
CA ARG A 283 -19.19 6.86 -2.98
C ARG A 283 -19.25 8.17 -2.20
N THR A 284 -18.11 8.63 -1.68
CA THR A 284 -18.06 9.86 -0.86
C THR A 284 -18.34 11.12 -1.68
N ARG A 285 -18.11 11.11 -2.99
CA ARG A 285 -18.38 12.22 -3.90
C ARG A 285 -19.52 11.95 -4.88
N VAL A 286 -20.44 11.07 -4.53
CA VAL A 286 -21.51 10.58 -5.41
C VAL A 286 -22.35 11.70 -6.07
N GLN A 287 -22.46 12.87 -5.43
CA GLN A 287 -23.20 14.02 -5.96
C GLN A 287 -22.40 14.94 -6.91
N ASN A 288 -21.07 14.77 -7.00
CA ASN A 288 -20.19 15.59 -7.85
C ASN A 288 -19.77 14.78 -9.08
N ALA A 289 -20.39 15.06 -10.22
CA ALA A 289 -20.17 14.33 -11.47
C ALA A 289 -18.70 14.36 -11.94
N GLU A 290 -18.02 15.51 -11.83
CA GLU A 290 -16.62 15.66 -12.21
C GLU A 290 -15.71 14.79 -11.32
N ALA A 291 -15.91 14.87 -10.00
CA ALA A 291 -15.14 14.08 -9.04
C ALA A 291 -15.37 12.56 -9.21
N VAL A 292 -16.61 12.15 -9.52
CA VAL A 292 -16.95 10.75 -9.83
C VAL A 292 -16.25 10.30 -11.11
N GLN A 293 -16.28 11.10 -12.18
CA GLN A 293 -15.62 10.76 -13.44
C GLN A 293 -14.10 10.61 -13.28
N ILE A 294 -13.43 11.53 -12.58
CA ILE A 294 -11.98 11.43 -12.32
C ILE A 294 -11.65 10.15 -11.55
N ALA A 295 -12.41 9.85 -10.48
CA ALA A 295 -12.17 8.66 -9.68
C ALA A 295 -12.47 7.36 -10.45
N LEU A 296 -13.45 7.36 -11.36
CA LEU A 296 -13.74 6.25 -12.28
C LEU A 296 -12.60 6.02 -13.28
N GLN A 297 -12.04 7.09 -13.86
CA GLN A 297 -10.89 6.99 -14.77
C GLN A 297 -9.69 6.34 -14.06
N GLN A 298 -9.39 6.76 -12.83
CA GLN A 298 -8.31 6.16 -12.04
C GLN A 298 -8.61 4.70 -11.66
N PHE A 299 -9.87 4.40 -11.31
CA PHE A 299 -10.29 3.02 -11.05
C PHE A 299 -10.12 2.12 -12.28
N GLU A 300 -10.50 2.62 -13.47
CA GLU A 300 -10.36 1.88 -14.73
C GLU A 300 -8.89 1.66 -15.11
N ALA A 301 -8.04 2.69 -14.96
CA ALA A 301 -6.60 2.56 -15.17
C ALA A 301 -5.97 1.52 -14.22
N MET A 302 -6.35 1.51 -12.94
CA MET A 302 -5.91 0.48 -12.00
C MET A 302 -6.43 -0.92 -12.37
N SER A 303 -7.65 -1.03 -12.89
CA SER A 303 -8.19 -2.29 -13.40
C SER A 303 -7.42 -2.81 -14.60
N GLU A 304 -7.04 -1.92 -15.53
CA GLU A 304 -6.21 -2.26 -16.70
C GLU A 304 -4.82 -2.69 -16.28
N PHE A 305 -4.20 -1.97 -15.35
CA PHE A 305 -2.91 -2.34 -14.80
C PHE A 305 -2.96 -3.69 -14.05
N GLY A 306 -4.10 -4.06 -13.48
CA GLY A 306 -4.31 -5.41 -12.92
C GLY A 306 -4.14 -6.53 -13.95
N GLU A 307 -4.48 -6.28 -15.21
CA GLU A 307 -4.25 -7.23 -16.31
C GLU A 307 -2.75 -7.37 -16.64
N GLU A 308 -1.98 -6.29 -16.49
CA GLU A 308 -0.51 -6.32 -16.62
C GLU A 308 0.13 -7.16 -15.51
N ILE A 309 -0.28 -6.96 -14.25
CA ILE A 309 0.18 -7.78 -13.12
C ILE A 309 -0.10 -9.27 -13.38
N SER A 310 -1.31 -9.58 -13.88
CA SER A 310 -1.65 -10.96 -14.22
C SER A 310 -0.76 -11.52 -15.33
N ARG A 311 -0.51 -10.74 -16.38
CA ARG A 311 0.39 -11.14 -17.48
C ARG A 311 1.79 -11.44 -16.99
N ILE A 312 2.36 -10.57 -16.15
CA ILE A 312 3.68 -10.79 -15.53
C ILE A 312 3.67 -12.12 -14.74
N GLY A 313 2.65 -12.35 -13.91
CA GLY A 313 2.49 -13.59 -13.15
C GLY A 313 2.37 -14.84 -14.02
N GLN A 314 1.70 -14.75 -15.18
CA GLN A 314 1.59 -15.81 -16.16
C GLN A 314 2.94 -16.10 -16.86
N GLU A 315 3.67 -15.06 -17.28
CA GLU A 315 4.95 -15.18 -17.97
C GLU A 315 6.02 -15.86 -17.10
N ILE A 316 6.04 -15.55 -15.80
CA ILE A 316 6.97 -16.17 -14.84
C ILE A 316 6.45 -17.50 -14.25
N GLY A 317 5.17 -17.85 -14.52
CA GLY A 317 4.54 -19.09 -14.07
C GLY A 317 4.28 -19.17 -12.56
N LEU A 318 4.32 -18.06 -11.83
CA LEU A 318 4.13 -18.02 -10.37
C LEU A 318 2.69 -17.68 -10.03
N ASN A 319 1.99 -18.61 -9.37
CA ASN A 319 0.65 -18.40 -8.77
C ASN A 319 -0.38 -17.74 -9.73
N ALA A 320 -0.22 -17.92 -11.05
CA ALA A 320 -1.06 -17.26 -12.05
C ALA A 320 -2.54 -17.58 -11.86
N THR A 321 -2.87 -18.82 -11.50
CA THR A 321 -4.25 -19.22 -11.19
C THR A 321 -4.81 -18.47 -9.98
N GLU A 322 -4.04 -18.32 -8.90
CA GLU A 322 -4.46 -17.60 -7.71
C GLU A 322 -4.70 -16.11 -7.98
N VAL A 323 -3.87 -15.51 -8.85
CA VAL A 323 -4.06 -14.12 -9.32
C VAL A 323 -5.38 -13.99 -10.09
N GLU A 324 -5.64 -14.87 -11.05
CA GLU A 324 -6.88 -14.85 -11.83
C GLU A 324 -8.13 -15.07 -10.96
N GLU A 325 -8.09 -16.01 -10.01
CA GLU A 325 -9.17 -16.22 -9.04
C GLU A 325 -9.43 -14.98 -8.19
N LEU A 326 -8.37 -14.34 -7.69
CA LEU A 326 -8.45 -13.15 -6.86
C LEU A 326 -9.06 -11.96 -7.62
N ILE A 327 -8.63 -11.73 -8.86
CA ILE A 327 -9.20 -10.68 -9.72
C ILE A 327 -10.67 -11.01 -10.03
N ALA A 328 -11.00 -12.28 -10.31
CA ALA A 328 -12.37 -12.67 -10.62
C ALA A 328 -13.34 -12.42 -9.48
N GLU A 329 -12.97 -12.87 -8.27
CA GLU A 329 -13.76 -12.70 -7.05
C GLU A 329 -13.97 -11.22 -6.73
N THR A 330 -12.93 -10.40 -6.87
CA THR A 330 -12.97 -8.99 -6.49
C THR A 330 -13.70 -8.14 -7.54
N THR A 331 -13.59 -8.47 -8.83
CA THR A 331 -14.30 -7.76 -9.91
C THR A 331 -15.81 -7.83 -9.74
N PHE A 332 -16.35 -8.96 -9.27
CA PHE A 332 -17.79 -9.04 -8.97
C PHE A 332 -18.23 -8.09 -7.85
N ARG A 333 -17.41 -7.90 -6.81
CA ARG A 333 -17.71 -6.89 -5.79
C ARG A 333 -17.66 -5.49 -6.38
N HIS A 334 -16.65 -5.19 -7.19
CA HIS A 334 -16.55 -3.88 -7.84
C HIS A 334 -17.79 -3.59 -8.71
N LEU A 335 -18.29 -4.58 -9.45
CA LEU A 335 -19.53 -4.45 -10.22
C LEU A 335 -20.75 -4.18 -9.33
N GLU A 336 -20.88 -4.86 -8.19
CA GLU A 336 -21.94 -4.60 -7.21
C GLU A 336 -21.87 -3.15 -6.68
N VAL A 337 -20.68 -2.70 -6.28
CA VAL A 337 -20.46 -1.32 -5.81
C VAL A 337 -20.81 -0.28 -6.89
N LEU A 338 -20.37 -0.51 -8.13
CA LEU A 338 -20.63 0.40 -9.23
C LEU A 338 -22.13 0.46 -9.56
N ALA A 339 -22.85 -0.66 -9.47
CA ALA A 339 -24.31 -0.69 -9.62
C ALA A 339 -25.01 0.10 -8.50
N GLU A 340 -24.58 -0.04 -7.24
CA GLU A 340 -25.10 0.74 -6.11
C GLU A 340 -24.90 2.25 -6.30
N VAL A 341 -23.73 2.65 -6.80
CA VAL A 341 -23.37 4.04 -7.06
C VAL A 341 -24.15 4.61 -8.25
N TRP A 342 -24.33 3.83 -9.32
CA TRP A 342 -25.03 4.25 -10.54
C TRP A 342 -26.42 4.83 -10.22
N GLU A 343 -27.07 4.31 -9.19
CA GLU A 343 -28.39 4.75 -8.74
C GLU A 343 -28.43 6.14 -8.10
N GLN A 344 -27.29 6.59 -7.59
CA GLN A 344 -27.18 7.78 -6.75
C GLN A 344 -26.48 8.94 -7.45
N VAL A 345 -25.75 8.66 -8.53
CA VAL A 345 -24.99 9.69 -9.26
C VAL A 345 -25.87 10.55 -10.17
N PRO A 346 -25.45 11.80 -10.45
CA PRO A 346 -26.08 12.61 -11.48
C PRO A 346 -26.11 11.93 -12.85
N GLU A 347 -27.13 12.22 -13.67
CA GLU A 347 -27.29 11.68 -15.03
C GLU A 347 -26.03 11.85 -15.91
N GLN A 348 -25.27 12.92 -15.68
CA GLN A 348 -24.03 13.22 -16.40
C GLN A 348 -22.89 12.19 -16.13
N ALA A 349 -22.91 11.52 -14.99
CA ALA A 349 -21.89 10.54 -14.60
C ALA A 349 -22.28 9.09 -14.92
N LYS A 350 -23.57 8.81 -15.17
CA LYS A 350 -24.06 7.45 -15.46
C LYS A 350 -23.37 6.79 -16.67
N PRO A 351 -23.18 7.47 -17.82
CA PRO A 351 -22.51 6.86 -18.97
C PRO A 351 -21.10 6.35 -18.66
N ALA A 352 -20.35 7.06 -17.82
CA ALA A 352 -19.01 6.66 -17.43
C ALA A 352 -19.03 5.37 -16.58
N ILE A 353 -19.97 5.26 -15.64
CA ILE A 353 -20.14 4.05 -14.83
C ILE A 353 -20.56 2.86 -15.70
N GLU A 354 -21.54 3.06 -16.60
CA GLU A 354 -22.00 2.02 -17.53
C GLU A 354 -20.84 1.47 -18.38
N SER A 355 -19.98 2.35 -18.90
CA SER A 355 -18.80 1.97 -19.68
C SER A 355 -17.81 1.13 -18.87
N VAL A 356 -17.47 1.58 -17.66
CA VAL A 356 -16.54 0.85 -16.77
C VAL A 356 -17.12 -0.52 -16.41
N MET A 357 -18.41 -0.60 -16.08
CA MET A 357 -19.09 -1.86 -15.75
C MET A 357 -19.09 -2.83 -16.94
N ALA A 358 -19.39 -2.36 -18.15
CA ALA A 358 -19.31 -3.17 -19.37
C ALA A 358 -17.90 -3.74 -19.58
N ASN A 359 -16.87 -2.91 -19.42
CA ASN A 359 -15.47 -3.30 -19.60
C ASN A 359 -15.04 -4.37 -18.58
N LEU A 360 -15.39 -4.17 -17.31
CA LEU A 360 -15.17 -5.15 -16.25
C LEU A 360 -15.90 -6.47 -16.53
N GLN A 361 -17.17 -6.42 -16.94
CA GLN A 361 -17.99 -7.60 -17.18
C GLN A 361 -17.43 -8.43 -18.34
N ILE A 362 -17.04 -7.81 -19.46
CA ILE A 362 -16.43 -8.48 -20.60
C ILE A 362 -15.14 -9.19 -20.19
N ARG A 363 -14.22 -8.47 -19.51
CA ARG A 363 -12.94 -9.06 -19.06
C ARG A 363 -13.15 -10.20 -18.07
N ASN A 364 -14.04 -10.00 -17.10
CA ASN A 364 -14.28 -10.99 -16.05
C ASN A 364 -14.96 -12.25 -16.58
N GLN A 365 -15.85 -12.12 -17.56
CA GLN A 365 -16.49 -13.28 -18.20
C GLN A 365 -15.47 -14.17 -18.92
N LYS A 366 -14.53 -13.57 -19.67
CA LYS A 366 -13.42 -14.30 -20.30
C LYS A 366 -12.56 -15.02 -19.26
N ARG A 367 -12.23 -14.34 -18.17
CA ARG A 367 -11.45 -14.88 -17.04
C ARG A 367 -12.15 -16.08 -16.39
N ILE A 368 -13.45 -15.97 -16.10
CA ILE A 368 -14.23 -17.06 -15.50
C ILE A 368 -14.29 -18.27 -16.44
N GLN A 369 -14.55 -18.07 -17.73
CA GLN A 369 -14.53 -19.17 -18.70
C GLN A 369 -13.18 -19.90 -18.71
N ALA A 370 -12.07 -19.16 -18.65
CA ALA A 370 -10.73 -19.75 -18.59
C ALA A 370 -10.47 -20.53 -17.28
N LEU A 371 -10.99 -20.04 -16.15
CA LEU A 371 -10.91 -20.73 -14.85
C LEU A 371 -11.79 -22.00 -14.82
N GLU A 372 -13.00 -21.94 -15.36
CA GLU A 372 -13.92 -23.09 -15.46
C GLU A 372 -13.35 -24.19 -16.37
N GLN A 373 -12.69 -23.83 -17.47
CA GLN A 373 -11.97 -24.78 -18.32
C GLN A 373 -10.83 -25.50 -17.58
N LYS A 374 -10.28 -24.87 -16.53
CA LYS A 374 -9.29 -25.48 -15.62
C LYS A 374 -9.93 -26.26 -14.46
N GLY A 375 -11.25 -26.39 -14.44
CA GLY A 375 -11.99 -27.10 -13.38
C GLY A 375 -12.11 -26.33 -12.07
N ILE A 376 -11.85 -25.02 -12.08
CA ILE A 376 -11.92 -24.16 -10.90
C ILE A 376 -13.34 -23.64 -10.77
N GLN A 377 -13.93 -23.84 -9.60
CA GLN A 377 -15.28 -23.34 -9.33
C GLN A 377 -15.24 -21.84 -9.05
N CYS A 378 -15.81 -21.06 -9.97
CA CYS A 378 -15.83 -19.62 -9.86
C CYS A 378 -17.04 -19.11 -9.05
N PRO A 379 -16.92 -17.94 -8.41
CA PRO A 379 -18.05 -17.25 -7.80
C PRO A 379 -19.16 -17.01 -8.83
N GLN A 380 -20.41 -16.98 -8.37
CA GLN A 380 -21.53 -16.59 -9.23
C GLN A 380 -21.55 -15.06 -9.40
N PRO A 381 -21.99 -14.56 -10.57
CA PRO A 381 -22.13 -13.13 -10.80
C PRO A 381 -23.10 -12.50 -9.79
N PRO A 382 -22.86 -11.24 -9.39
CA PRO A 382 -23.75 -10.53 -8.47
C PRO A 382 -25.09 -10.27 -9.13
N VAL A 383 -26.14 -10.11 -8.31
CA VAL A 383 -27.46 -9.69 -8.79
C VAL A 383 -27.43 -8.18 -8.98
N ILE A 384 -27.28 -7.74 -10.22
CA ILE A 384 -27.36 -6.33 -10.62
C ILE A 384 -28.83 -5.99 -10.94
N PRO A 385 -29.35 -4.81 -10.54
CA PRO A 385 -30.72 -4.41 -10.90
C PRO A 385 -30.94 -4.43 -12.42
N GLU A 386 -32.07 -4.97 -12.87
CA GLU A 386 -32.39 -5.21 -14.29
C GLU A 386 -32.19 -3.96 -15.16
N ARG A 387 -32.66 -2.79 -14.70
CA ARG A 387 -32.46 -1.53 -15.41
C ARG A 387 -31.00 -1.13 -15.60
N VAL A 388 -30.10 -1.52 -14.69
CA VAL A 388 -28.66 -1.25 -14.81
C VAL A 388 -28.06 -2.25 -15.78
N GLN A 389 -28.48 -3.51 -15.68
CA GLN A 389 -28.06 -4.58 -16.58
C GLN A 389 -28.41 -4.25 -18.05
N GLU A 390 -29.63 -3.78 -18.33
CA GLU A 390 -30.04 -3.36 -19.69
C GLU A 390 -29.08 -2.30 -20.26
N ARG A 391 -28.70 -1.29 -19.46
CA ARG A 391 -27.77 -0.23 -19.90
C ARG A 391 -26.35 -0.75 -20.13
N ILE A 392 -25.90 -1.71 -19.32
CA ILE A 392 -24.61 -2.37 -19.53
C ILE A 392 -24.62 -3.18 -20.83
N GLU A 393 -25.69 -3.95 -21.07
CA GLU A 393 -25.86 -4.74 -22.29
C GLU A 393 -25.89 -3.86 -23.55
N GLU A 394 -26.59 -2.72 -23.50
CA GLU A 394 -26.53 -1.71 -24.57
C GLU A 394 -25.09 -1.24 -24.84
N ARG A 395 -24.31 -0.93 -23.79
CA ARG A 395 -22.89 -0.53 -23.95
C ARG A 395 -22.02 -1.62 -24.56
N ILE A 396 -22.23 -2.87 -24.16
CA ILE A 396 -21.50 -4.01 -24.72
C ILE A 396 -21.80 -4.11 -26.23
N GLN A 397 -23.08 -4.02 -26.63
CA GLN A 397 -23.49 -4.04 -28.03
C GLN A 397 -22.92 -2.87 -28.84
N GLU A 398 -22.94 -1.65 -28.29
CA GLU A 398 -22.34 -0.47 -28.92
C GLU A 398 -20.84 -0.67 -29.22
N ARG A 399 -20.09 -1.26 -28.27
CA ARG A 399 -18.65 -1.54 -28.47
C ARG A 399 -18.40 -2.58 -29.56
N GLU A 400 -19.19 -3.65 -29.58
CA GLU A 400 -19.10 -4.71 -30.59
C GLU A 400 -19.38 -4.15 -32.00
N GLN A 401 -20.36 -3.25 -32.14
CA GLN A 401 -20.71 -2.61 -33.41
C GLN A 401 -19.65 -1.60 -33.88
N GLN A 402 -18.94 -0.94 -32.95
CA GLN A 402 -17.88 0.01 -33.26
C GLN A 402 -16.55 -0.65 -33.66
N GLY A 403 -16.46 -1.99 -33.61
CA GLY A 403 -15.26 -2.73 -34.01
C GLY A 403 -14.02 -2.37 -33.18
N ALA A 404 -14.21 -1.87 -31.96
CA ALA A 404 -13.10 -1.54 -31.07
C ALA A 404 -12.30 -2.83 -30.80
N PRO A 405 -10.97 -2.84 -31.04
CA PRO A 405 -10.16 -4.01 -30.72
C PRO A 405 -10.29 -4.32 -29.23
N ASP A 406 -10.14 -5.61 -28.89
CA ASP A 406 -10.01 -6.08 -27.51
C ASP A 406 -9.07 -5.13 -26.78
N GLY A 407 -9.41 -4.74 -25.55
CA GLY A 407 -8.76 -3.66 -24.78
C GLY A 407 -7.28 -3.86 -24.43
N THR A 408 -6.54 -4.64 -25.21
CA THR A 408 -5.09 -4.53 -25.35
C THR A 408 -4.78 -3.32 -26.23
N MET A 409 -4.75 -2.11 -25.65
CA MET A 409 -3.81 -1.12 -26.18
C MET A 409 -2.43 -1.76 -26.07
N SER A 410 -1.74 -1.90 -27.21
CA SER A 410 -0.36 -2.35 -27.24
C SER A 410 0.48 -1.34 -26.42
N PRO A 411 1.28 -1.79 -25.43
CA PRO A 411 2.24 -0.90 -24.79
C PRO A 411 3.37 -0.68 -25.79
N GLY A 412 3.31 0.41 -26.55
CA GLY A 412 4.29 0.62 -27.62
C GLY A 412 4.06 1.88 -28.44
N GLU A 413 4.24 3.04 -27.80
CA GLU A 413 5.06 4.17 -28.30
C GLU A 413 4.82 5.40 -27.40
N GLY A 414 5.35 5.31 -26.18
CA GLY A 414 5.40 6.40 -25.24
C GLY A 414 6.06 5.89 -23.96
N VAL A 415 7.26 6.38 -23.68
CA VAL A 415 8.04 6.11 -22.45
C VAL A 415 8.81 4.77 -22.44
N LEU A 416 9.71 4.57 -23.41
CA LEU A 416 10.91 3.71 -23.24
C LEU A 416 12.07 4.15 -24.17
N GLY A 417 12.31 5.47 -24.27
CA GLY A 417 13.35 6.01 -25.15
C GLY A 417 13.90 7.35 -24.71
N ALA A 418 14.54 7.41 -23.53
CA ALA A 418 15.49 8.49 -23.20
C ALA A 418 16.36 8.15 -21.98
N VAL A 419 17.12 7.05 -22.05
CA VAL A 419 18.36 6.93 -21.27
C VAL A 419 19.50 6.74 -22.29
N GLY A 420 20.33 7.78 -22.42
CA GLY A 420 21.63 7.70 -23.08
C GLY A 420 21.71 8.31 -24.48
N GLN A 421 21.91 9.63 -24.56
CA GLN A 421 23.00 10.28 -25.33
C GLN A 421 22.71 11.79 -25.48
N HIS A 422 23.35 12.61 -24.63
CA HIS A 422 24.13 13.75 -25.11
C HIS A 422 24.98 14.34 -23.99
N ASN A 423 26.24 13.90 -23.96
CA ASN A 423 27.34 14.74 -23.52
C ASN A 423 27.58 15.82 -24.58
N GLY A 424 27.79 17.05 -24.13
CA GLY A 424 28.60 18.05 -24.83
C GLY A 424 27.85 19.32 -25.22
N TYR A 425 27.99 20.37 -24.41
CA TYR A 425 28.46 21.66 -24.91
C TYR A 425 29.28 22.39 -23.85
N CYS A 426 30.42 22.90 -24.32
CA CYS A 426 31.48 23.58 -23.61
C CYS A 426 31.09 24.97 -23.08
N ALA A 427 31.80 25.37 -22.02
CA ALA A 427 32.43 26.67 -21.78
C ALA A 427 31.69 27.96 -22.20
N THR A 428 31.34 28.78 -21.21
CA THR A 428 32.10 30.00 -20.85
C THR A 428 31.81 30.42 -19.43
#